data_AF-A0A6G7YH58-F1
#
_entry.id   AF-A0A6G7YH58-F1
#
_cell.length_a   1.000
_cell.length_b   1.000
_cell.length_c   1.000
_cell.angle_alpha   90.00
_cell.angle_beta   90.00
_cell.angle_gamma   90.00
#
_symmetry.space_group_name_H-M   'P 1'
#
loop_
_entity.id
_entity.type
_entity.pdbx_description
1 polymer ?
#
loop_
_entity_poly.entity_id
_entity_poly.type
_entity_poly.pdbx_seq_one_letter_code
_entity_poly.pdbx_strand_id
1 'polypeptide(L)'
;MPQHQSPQPARERPGDASPWAFAGMIGLSADFFLFAATPTVVDAPWWAVGLLMLVWLVALVQGCRWFVRRPVGVLVLSVALAAGWFVVVLAGARWLDWA
;
A
#
# COMPACT_ATOMS: atom_id res chain seq x y z
N MET A 1 -21.07 -54.32 5.54
CA MET A 1 -21.37 -53.09 4.78
C MET A 1 -20.19 -52.13 4.96
N PRO A 2 -19.35 -51.91 3.94
CA PRO A 2 -18.25 -50.96 4.01
C PRO A 2 -18.81 -49.53 3.97
N GLN A 3 -18.40 -48.70 4.92
CA GLN A 3 -18.84 -47.31 4.98
C GLN A 3 -18.19 -46.52 3.84
N HIS A 4 -19.01 -46.02 2.92
CA HIS A 4 -18.62 -45.04 1.92
C HIS A 4 -18.31 -43.73 2.64
N GLN A 5 -17.04 -43.52 3.01
CA GLN A 5 -16.55 -42.22 3.45
C GLN A 5 -16.53 -41.29 2.24
N SER A 6 -17.60 -40.53 2.05
CA SER A 6 -17.62 -39.38 1.15
C SER A 6 -16.44 -38.47 1.50
N PRO A 7 -15.62 -38.00 0.54
CA PRO A 7 -14.59 -37.02 0.82
C PRO A 7 -15.26 -35.80 1.45
N GLN A 8 -14.96 -35.52 2.73
CA GLN A 8 -15.42 -34.29 3.36
C GLN A 8 -14.84 -33.13 2.54
N PRO A 9 -15.66 -32.17 2.06
CA PRO A 9 -15.12 -30.96 1.46
C PRO A 9 -14.22 -30.31 2.52
N ALA A 10 -12.98 -30.01 2.12
CA ALA A 10 -11.96 -29.49 3.01
C ALA A 10 -12.55 -28.36 3.87
N ARG A 11 -12.58 -28.56 5.19
CA ARG A 11 -12.88 -27.51 6.17
C ARG A 11 -11.89 -26.38 5.90
N GLU A 12 -12.35 -25.28 5.30
CA GLU A 12 -11.59 -24.03 5.21
C GLU A 12 -11.23 -23.63 6.65
N ARG A 13 -9.93 -23.62 6.95
CA ARG A 13 -9.44 -23.27 8.28
C ARG A 13 -9.62 -21.74 8.44
N PRO A 14 -9.92 -21.22 9.65
CA PRO A 14 -9.99 -19.79 9.93
C PRO A 14 -8.69 -18.95 9.72
N GLY A 15 -7.82 -19.32 8.78
CA GLY A 15 -6.52 -18.69 8.49
C GLY A 15 -6.28 -18.37 7.00
N ASP A 16 -7.31 -18.42 6.14
CA ASP A 16 -7.15 -18.19 4.70
C ASP A 16 -7.04 -16.70 4.31
N ALA A 17 -7.17 -15.78 5.28
CA ALA A 17 -6.87 -14.38 5.07
C ALA A 17 -5.35 -14.13 5.18
N SER A 18 -4.72 -13.79 4.06
CA SER A 18 -3.29 -13.47 4.04
C SER A 18 -2.99 -12.24 4.92
N PRO A 19 -2.17 -12.35 5.97
CA PRO A 19 -1.85 -11.22 6.86
C PRO A 19 -1.11 -10.09 6.13
N TRP A 20 -0.43 -10.42 5.03
CA TRP A 20 0.34 -9.47 4.23
C TRP A 20 -0.53 -8.48 3.45
N ALA A 21 -1.73 -8.89 3.02
CA ALA A 21 -2.69 -7.96 2.42
C ALA A 21 -3.13 -6.90 3.44
N PHE A 22 -3.43 -7.32 4.67
CA PHE A 22 -3.79 -6.41 5.75
C PHE A 22 -2.63 -5.47 6.11
N ALA A 23 -1.42 -6.00 6.27
CA ALA A 23 -0.23 -5.19 6.51
C ALA A 23 -0.01 -4.17 5.38
N GLY A 24 -0.20 -4.57 4.12
CA GLY A 24 -0.10 -3.67 2.98
C GLY A 24 -1.17 -2.57 2.97
N MET A 25 -2.42 -2.87 3.34
CA MET A 25 -3.47 -1.85 3.41
C MET A 25 -3.27 -0.87 4.59
N ILE A 26 -2.78 -1.37 5.72
CA ILE A 26 -2.36 -0.52 6.84
C ILE A 26 -1.22 0.40 6.39
N GLY A 27 -0.23 -0.15 5.68
CA GLY A 27 0.86 0.62 5.07
C GLY A 27 0.35 1.71 4.13
N LEU A 28 -0.54 1.38 3.19
CA LEU A 28 -1.16 2.37 2.29
C LEU A 28 -1.91 3.47 3.07
N SER A 29 -2.52 3.13 4.20
CA SER A 29 -3.16 4.12 5.06
C SER A 29 -2.13 5.04 5.72
N ALA A 30 -0.99 4.50 6.18
CA ALA A 30 0.11 5.31 6.70
C ALA A 30 0.74 6.21 5.61
N ASP A 31 0.90 5.70 4.39
CA ASP A 31 1.43 6.46 3.25
C ASP A 31 0.55 7.66 2.91
N PHE A 32 -0.78 7.54 3.06
CA PHE A 32 -1.69 8.67 2.89
C PHE A 32 -1.32 9.82 3.82
N PHE A 33 -1.14 9.52 5.12
CA PHE A 33 -0.77 10.54 6.10
C PHE A 33 0.63 11.08 5.85
N LEU A 34 1.59 10.23 5.48
CA LEU A 34 2.94 10.66 5.13
C LEU A 34 2.91 11.69 4.00
N PHE A 35 2.13 11.43 2.96
CA PHE A 35 2.05 12.30 1.79
C PHE A 35 1.22 13.56 2.10
N ALA A 36 0.10 13.43 2.82
CA ALA A 36 -0.76 14.55 3.20
C ALA A 36 -0.08 15.50 4.20
N ALA A 37 0.79 14.99 5.06
CA ALA A 37 1.59 15.78 6.01
C ALA A 37 2.88 16.36 5.39
N THR A 38 3.22 16.02 4.14
CA THR A 38 4.42 16.56 3.47
C THR A 38 4.53 18.09 3.55
N PRO A 39 3.48 18.90 3.27
CA PRO A 39 3.58 20.35 3.36
C PRO A 39 3.72 20.89 4.80
N THR A 40 3.61 20.05 5.84
CA THR A 40 3.89 20.48 7.22
C THR A 40 5.35 20.28 7.63
N VAL A 41 6.11 19.50 6.85
CA VAL A 41 7.50 19.14 7.16
C VAL A 41 8.52 19.63 6.14
N VAL A 42 8.07 19.95 4.93
CA VAL A 42 8.89 20.41 3.80
C VAL A 42 8.11 21.50 3.07
N ASP A 43 8.77 22.57 2.61
CA ASP A 43 8.15 23.63 1.79
C ASP A 43 7.89 23.17 0.34
N ALA A 44 7.19 22.04 0.19
CA ALA A 44 6.85 21.45 -1.09
C ALA A 44 5.64 22.19 -1.70
N PRO A 45 5.71 22.56 -3.00
CA PRO A 45 4.61 23.23 -3.67
C PRO A 45 3.37 22.34 -3.75
N TRP A 46 2.18 22.94 -3.76
CA TRP A 46 0.90 22.24 -3.74
C TRP A 46 0.74 21.19 -4.86
N TRP A 47 1.35 21.42 -6.03
CA TRP A 47 1.30 20.48 -7.15
C TRP A 47 2.06 19.19 -6.84
N ALA A 48 3.15 19.24 -6.08
CA ALA A 48 3.94 18.07 -5.72
C ALA A 48 3.14 17.17 -4.78
N VAL A 49 2.48 17.79 -3.79
CA VAL A 49 1.55 17.09 -2.89
C VAL A 49 0.36 16.53 -3.67
N GLY A 50 -0.19 17.28 -4.62
CA GLY A 50 -1.26 16.82 -5.51
C GLY A 50 -0.85 15.60 -6.34
N LEU A 51 0.36 15.58 -6.90
CA LEU A 51 0.89 14.43 -7.64
C LEU A 51 1.12 13.22 -6.73
N LEU A 52 1.68 13.41 -5.54
CA LEU A 52 1.84 12.35 -4.54
C LEU A 52 0.48 11.73 -4.17
N MET A 53 -0.54 12.57 -3.93
CA MET A 53 -1.91 12.13 -3.65
C MET A 53 -2.53 11.36 -4.82
N LEU A 54 -2.28 11.79 -6.06
CA LEU A 54 -2.77 11.09 -7.25
C LEU A 54 -2.10 9.71 -7.40
N VAL A 55 -0.79 9.64 -7.20
CA VAL A 55 -0.03 8.39 -7.22
C VAL A 55 -0.52 7.44 -6.13
N TRP A 56 -0.74 7.96 -4.92
CA TRP A 56 -1.33 7.20 -3.82
C TRP A 56 -2.73 6.69 -4.16
N LEU A 57 -3.60 7.49 -4.79
CA LEU A 57 -4.95 7.08 -5.16
C LEU A 57 -4.93 5.91 -6.16
N VAL A 58 -4.04 5.98 -7.17
CA VAL A 58 -3.83 4.88 -8.12
C VAL A 58 -3.36 3.62 -7.37
N ALA A 59 -2.42 3.78 -6.43
CA ALA A 59 -1.93 2.68 -5.63
C ALA A 59 -2.99 2.10 -4.69
N LEU A 60 -3.88 2.93 -4.11
CA LEU A 60 -5.01 2.47 -3.31
C LEU A 60 -5.96 1.61 -4.14
N VAL A 61 -6.35 2.09 -5.33
CA VAL A 61 -7.19 1.32 -6.26
C VAL A 61 -6.49 0.00 -6.61
N GLN A 62 -5.18 0.04 -6.85
CA GLN A 62 -4.41 -1.15 -7.17
C GLN A 62 -4.29 -2.12 -5.99
N GLY A 63 -4.15 -1.59 -4.77
CA GLY A 63 -4.15 -2.33 -3.50
C GLY A 63 -5.47 -3.05 -3.28
N CYS A 64 -6.60 -2.36 -3.47
CA CYS A 64 -7.94 -2.97 -3.41
C CYS A 64 -8.10 -4.10 -4.45
N ARG A 65 -7.58 -3.91 -5.68
CA ARG A 65 -7.63 -4.94 -6.73
C ARG A 65 -6.73 -6.14 -6.44
N TRP A 66 -5.58 -5.92 -5.79
CA TRP A 66 -4.60 -6.96 -5.46
C TRP A 66 -4.84 -7.61 -4.11
N PHE A 67 -5.71 -7.05 -3.27
CA PHE A 67 -5.95 -7.50 -1.90
C PHE A 67 -6.16 -9.03 -1.80
N VAL A 68 -7.00 -9.59 -2.67
CA VAL A 68 -7.25 -11.04 -2.72
C VAL A 68 -6.30 -11.75 -3.69
N ARG A 69 -5.98 -11.13 -4.84
CA ARG A 69 -5.25 -11.81 -5.93
C ARG A 69 -3.74 -11.91 -5.71
N ARG A 70 -3.14 -10.93 -5.02
CA ARG A 70 -1.69 -10.76 -4.82
C ARG A 70 -1.40 -10.03 -3.50
N PRO A 71 -1.62 -10.67 -2.33
CA PRO A 71 -1.57 -10.01 -1.03
C PRO A 71 -0.20 -9.39 -0.72
N VAL A 72 0.90 -10.09 -1.05
CA VAL A 72 2.27 -9.56 -0.88
C VAL A 72 2.54 -8.35 -1.79
N GLY A 73 1.86 -8.27 -2.95
CA GLY A 73 1.98 -7.14 -3.86
C GLY A 73 1.45 -5.83 -3.26
N VAL A 74 0.45 -5.89 -2.38
CA VAL A 74 -0.07 -4.71 -1.67
C VAL A 74 0.97 -4.16 -0.69
N LEU A 75 1.67 -5.05 0.02
CA LEU A 75 2.76 -4.67 0.91
C LEU A 75 3.93 -4.04 0.15
N VAL A 76 4.37 -4.67 -0.95
CA VAL A 76 5.43 -4.13 -1.81
C VAL A 76 5.05 -2.76 -2.36
N LEU A 77 3.79 -2.56 -2.74
CA LEU A 77 3.29 -1.28 -3.24
C LEU A 77 3.39 -0.16 -2.21
N SER A 78 2.99 -0.42 -0.95
CA SER A 78 3.14 0.55 0.14
C SER A 78 4.61 0.88 0.42
N VAL A 79 5.48 -0.14 0.53
CA VAL A 79 6.92 0.09 0.74
C VAL A 79 7.53 0.91 -0.41
N ALA A 80 7.12 0.63 -1.65
CA ALA A 80 7.57 1.38 -2.82
C ALA A 80 7.09 2.84 -2.81
N LEU A 81 5.87 3.12 -2.32
CA LEU A 81 5.37 4.48 -2.15
C LEU A 81 6.16 5.27 -1.10
N ALA A 82 6.39 4.68 0.08
CA ALA A 82 7.19 5.31 1.13
C ALA A 82 8.61 5.63 0.63
N ALA A 83 9.24 4.68 -0.07
CA ALA A 83 10.56 4.89 -0.67
C ALA A 83 10.53 5.96 -1.77
N GLY A 84 9.51 5.94 -2.64
CA GLY A 84 9.33 6.92 -3.70
C GLY A 84 9.14 8.34 -3.14
N TRP A 85 8.37 8.49 -2.07
CA TRP A 85 8.24 9.76 -1.36
C TRP A 85 9.58 10.29 -0.86
N PHE A 86 10.39 9.44 -0.23
CA PHE A 86 11.71 9.83 0.26
C PHE A 86 12.60 10.32 -0.89
N VAL A 87 12.58 9.62 -2.04
CA VAL A 87 13.30 10.03 -3.26
C VAL A 87 12.78 11.38 -3.77
N VAL A 88 11.47 11.61 -3.80
CA VAL A 88 10.87 12.88 -4.24
C VAL A 88 11.25 14.04 -3.32
N VAL A 89 11.22 13.84 -2.00
CA VAL A 89 11.62 14.86 -1.02
C VAL A 89 13.10 15.20 -1.18
N LEU A 90 13.98 14.19 -1.27
CA LEU A 90 15.41 14.42 -1.50
C LEU A 90 15.67 15.14 -2.83
N ALA A 91 14.93 14.74 -3.88
CA ALA A 91 15.03 15.36 -5.19
C ALA A 91 14.62 16.84 -5.14
N GLY A 92 13.50 17.13 -4.48
CA GLY A 92 13.00 18.50 -4.30
C GLY A 92 13.95 19.35 -3.48
N ALA A 93 14.50 18.81 -2.38
CA ALA A 93 15.50 19.51 -1.59
C ALA A 93 16.79 19.79 -2.38
N ARG A 94 17.20 18.87 -3.26
CA ARG A 94 18.44 19.01 -4.03
C ARG A 94 18.30 19.92 -5.25
N TRP A 95 17.17 19.90 -5.94
CA TRP A 95 17.02 20.53 -7.28
C TRP A 95 15.94 21.61 -7.36
N LEU A 96 15.03 21.67 -6.39
CA LEU A 96 13.88 22.58 -6.39
C LEU A 96 13.85 23.47 -5.14
N ASP A 97 14.94 23.46 -4.34
CA ASP A 97 15.14 24.23 -3.11
C ASP A 97 14.01 24.06 -2.08
N TRP A 98 13.45 22.85 -1.98
CA TRP A 98 12.52 22.52 -0.90
C TRP A 98 13.30 22.42 0.42
N ALA A 99 13.03 23.30 1.38
CA ALA A 99 13.71 23.36 2.68
C ALA A 99 12.72 23.31 3.84
#